data_AF-A0A3D2S3M2-F1
#
_entry.id   AF-A0A3D2S3M2-F1
#
_cell.length_a   1.000
_cell.length_b   1.000
_cell.length_c   1.000
_cell.angle_alpha   90.00
_cell.angle_beta   90.00
_cell.angle_gamma   90.00
#
_symmetry.space_group_name_H-M   'P 1'
#
loop_
_entity.id
_entity.type
_entity.pdbx_description
1 polymer ?
#
loop_
_entity_poly.entity_id
_entity_poly.type
_entity_poly.pdbx_seq_one_letter_code
_entity_poly.pdbx_strand_id
1 'polypeptide(L)'
;MEIMKLVYWVFGKLLPDLAVLADEIRYLIWNRELEVTIHNVGTAMARQITITFYEETGSQDSTTSPNHIAQVTVPYLSWPMDLEAKSITLSSRYLPKRSDVSITVAVDEDNQIPELYERNNTTTRRFHFDMAELNMPRRATGEIGGDVSVEIRRGRL
;
A
#
# COMPACT_ATOMS: atom_id res chain seq x y z
N MET A 1 10.06 -10.41 40.19
CA MET A 1 9.95 -10.40 38.71
C MET A 1 8.53 -10.82 38.30
N GLU A 2 7.49 -10.16 38.82
CA GLU A 2 6.09 -10.54 38.58
C GLU A 2 5.19 -9.36 38.15
N ILE A 3 5.62 -8.11 38.38
CA ILE A 3 4.84 -6.93 37.99
C ILE A 3 4.79 -6.76 36.46
N MET A 4 5.83 -7.15 35.72
CA MET A 4 5.84 -7.09 34.24
C MET A 4 4.81 -8.03 33.59
N LYS A 5 4.49 -9.17 34.20
CA LYS A 5 3.51 -10.12 33.63
C LYS A 5 2.08 -9.64 33.82
N LEU A 6 1.79 -8.96 34.94
CA LEU A 6 0.45 -8.42 35.22
C LEU A 6 0.11 -7.23 34.31
N VAL A 7 1.09 -6.36 34.02
CA VAL A 7 0.92 -5.26 33.05
C VAL A 7 0.69 -5.81 31.64
N TYR A 8 1.40 -6.87 31.23
CA TYR A 8 1.20 -7.54 29.93
C TYR A 8 -0.19 -8.18 29.80
N TRP A 9 -0.78 -8.64 30.90
CA TRP A 9 -2.10 -9.29 30.91
C TRP A 9 -3.25 -8.27 30.96
N VAL A 10 -3.03 -7.11 31.59
CA VAL A 10 -4.05 -6.05 31.76
C VAL A 10 -4.07 -5.05 30.59
N PHE A 11 -2.95 -4.82 29.89
CA PHE A 11 -2.84 -3.76 28.86
C PHE A 11 -2.77 -4.25 27.41
N GLY A 12 -2.73 -5.55 27.16
CA GLY A 12 -2.52 -6.08 25.81
C GLY A 12 -1.12 -5.76 25.27
N LYS A 13 -0.65 -6.52 24.29
CA LYS A 13 0.63 -6.26 23.64
C LYS A 13 0.46 -5.06 22.70
N LEU A 14 1.16 -3.96 22.98
CA LEU A 14 1.19 -2.79 22.09
C LEU A 14 2.08 -3.09 20.88
N LEU A 15 1.47 -3.50 19.78
CA LEU A 15 2.15 -3.76 18.52
C LEU A 15 1.43 -3.06 17.36
N PRO A 16 2.16 -2.68 16.30
CA PRO A 16 1.54 -2.35 15.03
C PRO A 16 0.81 -3.57 14.46
N ASP A 17 -0.08 -3.29 13.51
CA ASP A 17 -0.71 -4.30 12.66
C ASP A 17 -0.96 -3.63 11.31
N LEU A 18 0.03 -3.76 10.43
CA LEU A 18 0.01 -3.25 9.09
C LEU A 18 -0.99 -4.08 8.29
N ALA A 19 -1.72 -3.44 7.40
CA ALA A 19 -2.71 -4.14 6.60
C ALA A 19 -2.84 -3.51 5.23
N VAL A 20 -3.03 -4.35 4.23
CA VAL A 20 -3.32 -3.95 2.85
C VAL A 20 -4.53 -4.70 2.33
N LEU A 21 -5.45 -3.96 1.71
CA LEU A 21 -6.65 -4.52 1.10
C LEU A 21 -6.53 -4.54 -0.43
N ALA A 22 -7.02 -5.61 -1.05
CA ALA A 22 -6.91 -5.77 -2.50
C ALA A 22 -7.62 -4.63 -3.26
N ASP A 23 -8.79 -4.21 -2.81
CA ASP A 23 -9.59 -3.14 -3.42
C ASP A 23 -8.96 -1.74 -3.34
N GLU A 24 -7.97 -1.57 -2.47
CA GLU A 24 -7.16 -0.36 -2.32
C GLU A 24 -5.91 -0.35 -3.19
N ILE A 25 -5.57 -1.45 -3.86
CA ILE A 25 -4.60 -1.46 -4.96
C ILE A 25 -5.31 -0.91 -6.19
N ARG A 26 -4.90 0.23 -6.72
CA ARG A 26 -5.54 0.92 -7.84
C ARG A 26 -4.53 1.20 -8.94
N TYR A 27 -4.98 1.21 -10.18
CA TYR A 27 -4.18 1.68 -11.31
C TYR A 27 -4.72 3.02 -11.81
N LEU A 28 -3.87 4.03 -11.78
CA LEU A 28 -4.16 5.37 -12.26
C LEU A 28 -3.69 5.50 -13.70
N ILE A 29 -4.56 5.16 -14.66
CA ILE A 29 -4.22 5.08 -16.09
C ILE A 29 -3.57 6.36 -16.65
N TRP A 30 -4.06 7.52 -16.22
CA TRP A 30 -3.57 8.83 -16.66
C TRP A 30 -2.10 9.06 -16.26
N ASN A 31 -1.75 8.63 -15.05
CA ASN A 31 -0.41 8.80 -14.48
C ASN A 31 0.50 7.60 -14.77
N ARG A 32 -0.07 6.46 -15.18
CA ARG A 32 0.60 5.17 -15.31
C ARG A 32 1.26 4.77 -13.99
N GLU A 33 0.47 4.84 -12.92
CA GLU A 33 0.93 4.56 -11.56
C GLU A 33 0.03 3.50 -10.91
N LEU A 34 0.65 2.60 -10.15
CA LEU A 34 -0.02 1.77 -9.16
C LEU A 34 -0.07 2.56 -7.87
N GLU A 35 -1.27 2.75 -7.34
CA GLU A 35 -1.54 3.37 -6.05
C GLU A 35 -1.97 2.28 -5.06
N VAL A 36 -1.49 2.35 -3.83
CA VAL A 36 -1.95 1.47 -2.75
C VAL A 36 -2.10 2.25 -1.46
N THR A 37 -3.09 1.87 -0.66
CA THR A 37 -3.26 2.38 0.71
C THR A 37 -2.87 1.29 1.69
N ILE A 38 -1.98 1.63 2.63
CA ILE A 38 -1.56 0.77 3.73
C ILE A 38 -2.12 1.34 5.01
N HIS A 39 -2.66 0.47 5.87
CA HIS A 39 -3.22 0.84 7.17
C HIS A 39 -2.32 0.35 8.28
N ASN A 40 -2.35 1.03 9.42
CA ASN A 40 -1.93 0.47 10.70
C ASN A 40 -3.17 0.36 11.59
N VAL A 41 -3.70 -0.85 11.71
CA VAL A 41 -4.88 -1.17 12.53
C VAL A 41 -4.50 -1.65 13.93
N GLY A 42 -3.21 -1.66 14.24
CA GLY A 42 -2.67 -2.06 15.53
C GLY A 42 -2.76 -0.98 16.59
N THR A 43 -2.04 -1.19 17.67
CA THR A 43 -2.04 -0.33 18.87
C THR A 43 -0.70 0.36 19.10
N ALA A 44 0.26 0.22 18.18
CA ALA A 44 1.54 0.91 18.22
C ALA A 44 1.96 1.38 16.82
N MET A 45 2.85 2.37 16.78
CA MET A 45 3.43 2.89 15.53
C MET A 45 4.37 1.88 14.87
N ALA A 46 4.28 1.75 13.55
CA ALA A 46 5.26 1.06 12.72
C ALA A 46 6.32 2.06 12.19
N ARG A 47 7.56 1.61 12.02
CA ARG A 47 8.69 2.43 11.54
C ARG A 47 9.46 1.67 10.46
N GLN A 48 10.07 2.40 9.53
CA GLN A 48 10.89 1.83 8.44
C GLN A 48 10.16 0.74 7.64
N ILE A 49 8.91 0.99 7.31
CA ILE A 49 8.03 0.03 6.66
C ILE A 49 8.47 -0.11 5.20
N THR A 50 8.79 -1.33 4.78
CA THR A 50 9.06 -1.66 3.37
C THR A 50 7.75 -2.09 2.71
N ILE A 51 7.47 -1.58 1.52
CA ILE A 51 6.30 -1.94 0.73
C ILE A 51 6.80 -2.32 -0.65
N THR A 52 6.53 -3.55 -1.07
CA THR A 52 7.02 -4.12 -2.30
C THR A 52 5.85 -4.49 -3.23
N PHE A 53 6.01 -4.13 -4.50
CA PHE A 53 5.03 -4.39 -5.55
C PHE A 53 5.58 -5.44 -6.50
N TYR A 54 4.75 -6.43 -6.80
CA TYR A 54 5.07 -7.56 -7.67
C TYR A 54 4.01 -7.70 -8.77
N GLU A 55 4.45 -8.00 -9.98
CA GLU A 55 3.59 -8.49 -11.07
C GLU A 55 3.75 -10.01 -11.14
N GLU A 56 2.68 -10.75 -10.87
CA GLU A 56 2.68 -12.19 -11.11
C GLU A 56 2.48 -12.43 -12.60
N THR A 57 3.46 -13.11 -13.21
CA THR A 57 3.27 -13.64 -14.55
C THR A 57 2.31 -14.81 -14.47
N GLY A 58 1.22 -14.81 -15.25
CA GLY A 58 0.21 -15.88 -15.30
C GLY A 58 0.71 -17.27 -15.73
N SER A 59 2.03 -17.54 -15.66
CA SER A 59 2.58 -18.88 -15.69
C SER A 59 2.29 -19.55 -14.36
N GLN A 60 1.49 -20.62 -14.38
CA GLN A 60 1.25 -21.52 -13.26
C GLN A 60 2.50 -22.33 -12.85
N ASP A 61 3.64 -22.08 -13.49
CA ASP A 61 4.91 -22.70 -13.18
C ASP A 61 5.53 -22.02 -11.94
N SER A 62 5.39 -22.69 -10.80
CA SER A 62 5.82 -22.29 -9.46
C SER A 62 7.32 -22.00 -9.32
N THR A 63 8.08 -22.12 -10.40
CA THR A 63 9.53 -21.86 -10.47
C THR A 63 9.88 -20.44 -10.93
N THR A 64 8.91 -19.67 -11.44
CA THR A 64 9.16 -18.30 -11.90
C THR A 64 8.91 -17.33 -10.74
N SER A 65 9.96 -16.70 -10.24
CA SER A 65 9.81 -15.62 -9.24
C SER A 65 8.92 -14.50 -9.79
N PRO A 66 8.02 -13.93 -8.99
CA PRO A 66 7.19 -12.82 -9.42
C PRO A 66 8.07 -11.63 -9.86
N ASN A 67 7.61 -10.89 -10.86
CA ASN A 67 8.38 -9.78 -11.43
C ASN A 67 8.31 -8.57 -10.49
N HIS A 68 9.42 -8.23 -9.84
CA HIS A 68 9.50 -7.07 -8.97
C HIS A 68 9.28 -5.76 -9.75
N ILE A 69 8.31 -4.97 -9.30
CA ILE A 69 7.96 -3.67 -9.91
C ILE A 69 8.70 -2.56 -9.19
N ALA A 70 8.54 -2.45 -7.87
CA ALA A 70 9.08 -1.38 -7.06
C ALA A 70 9.09 -1.75 -5.58
N GLN A 71 9.99 -1.10 -4.84
CA GLN A 71 10.02 -1.13 -3.38
C GLN A 71 10.05 0.32 -2.88
N VAL A 72 9.20 0.63 -1.90
CA VAL A 72 9.08 1.94 -1.27
C VAL A 72 9.29 1.78 0.23
N THR A 73 10.02 2.72 0.84
CA THR A 73 10.19 2.76 2.29
C THR A 73 9.43 3.94 2.88
N VAL A 74 8.56 3.65 3.85
CA VAL A 74 7.83 4.65 4.63
C VAL A 74 8.52 4.82 5.97
N PRO A 75 8.92 6.04 6.36
CA PRO A 75 9.62 6.26 7.63
C PRO A 75 8.83 5.81 8.86
N TYR A 76 7.53 6.09 8.89
CA TYR A 76 6.63 5.66 9.96
C TYR A 76 5.15 5.72 9.53
N LEU A 77 4.32 4.92 10.20
CA LEU A 77 2.86 5.01 10.16
C LEU A 77 2.33 4.95 11.59
N SER A 78 1.68 6.04 12.03
CA SER A 78 1.10 6.12 13.37
C SER A 78 -0.03 5.11 13.57
N TRP A 79 -0.47 4.94 14.81
CA TRP A 79 -1.60 4.09 15.17
C TRP A 79 -2.82 4.97 15.50
N PRO A 80 -4.06 4.44 15.46
CA PRO A 80 -5.30 5.19 15.63
C PRO A 80 -5.53 5.64 17.10
N MET A 81 -4.70 6.57 17.60
CA MET A 81 -4.83 7.14 18.96
C MET A 81 -6.13 7.93 19.16
N ASP A 82 -6.69 8.45 18.09
CA ASP A 82 -7.84 9.36 18.03
C ASP A 82 -9.10 8.69 17.48
N LEU A 83 -9.11 7.34 17.42
CA LEU A 83 -10.17 6.52 16.80
C LEU A 83 -10.32 6.71 15.29
N GLU A 84 -9.43 7.46 14.64
CA GLU A 84 -9.35 7.56 13.19
C GLU A 84 -8.32 6.58 12.64
N ALA A 85 -8.71 5.77 11.65
CA ALA A 85 -7.80 4.87 10.97
C ALA A 85 -6.59 5.64 10.42
N LYS A 86 -5.38 5.15 10.72
CA LYS A 86 -4.15 5.72 10.19
C LYS A 86 -3.72 4.93 8.98
N SER A 87 -3.63 5.63 7.86
CA SER A 87 -3.24 5.05 6.59
C SER A 87 -2.29 5.96 5.83
N ILE A 88 -1.56 5.36 4.89
CA ILE A 88 -0.74 6.08 3.94
C ILE A 88 -1.05 5.56 2.54
N THR A 89 -1.25 6.49 1.61
CA THR A 89 -1.39 6.19 0.19
C THR A 89 -0.09 6.52 -0.52
N LEU A 90 0.40 5.57 -1.32
CA LEU A 90 1.64 5.69 -2.06
C LEU A 90 1.40 5.29 -3.50
N SER A 91 2.16 5.87 -4.42
CA SER A 91 2.14 5.48 -5.82
C SER A 91 3.53 5.12 -6.35
N SER A 92 3.56 4.20 -7.31
CA SER A 92 4.76 3.84 -8.05
C SER A 92 4.45 3.73 -9.54
N ARG A 93 5.38 4.18 -10.39
CA ARG A 93 5.20 4.11 -11.85
C ARG A 93 5.16 2.66 -12.32
N TYR A 94 4.17 2.35 -13.15
CA TYR A 94 3.98 1.01 -13.69
C TYR A 94 3.31 1.07 -15.07
N LEU A 95 3.90 0.34 -16.02
CA LEU A 95 3.34 0.15 -17.35
C LEU A 95 3.18 -1.35 -17.59
N PRO A 96 1.94 -1.88 -17.60
CA PRO A 96 1.71 -3.29 -17.82
C PRO A 96 2.12 -3.69 -19.23
N LYS A 97 2.69 -4.89 -19.37
CA LYS A 97 3.14 -5.45 -20.65
C LYS A 97 2.11 -6.40 -21.28
N ARG A 98 1.04 -6.72 -20.55
CA ARG A 98 0.00 -7.69 -20.91
C ARG A 98 -1.36 -7.16 -20.45
N SER A 99 -2.43 -7.62 -21.08
CA SER A 99 -3.80 -7.25 -20.73
C SER A 99 -4.15 -7.72 -19.32
N ASP A 100 -3.84 -8.97 -19.00
CA ASP A 100 -4.22 -9.60 -17.74
C ASP A 100 -2.99 -9.77 -16.86
N VAL A 101 -3.01 -9.15 -15.69
CA VAL A 101 -1.94 -9.26 -14.68
C VAL A 101 -2.52 -9.36 -13.28
N SER A 102 -1.81 -10.05 -12.39
CA SER A 102 -2.06 -9.93 -10.95
C SER A 102 -0.96 -9.06 -10.35
N ILE A 103 -1.35 -8.07 -9.56
CA ILE A 103 -0.43 -7.25 -8.77
C ILE A 103 -0.52 -7.69 -7.32
N THR A 104 0.61 -8.12 -6.77
CA THR A 104 0.75 -8.46 -5.35
C THR A 104 1.47 -7.31 -4.65
N VAL A 105 0.92 -6.87 -3.53
CA VAL A 105 1.55 -5.91 -2.63
C VAL A 105 1.86 -6.61 -1.33
N ALA A 106 3.12 -6.54 -0.90
CA ALA A 106 3.59 -7.04 0.38
C ALA A 106 4.14 -5.87 1.21
N VAL A 107 3.69 -5.78 2.46
CA VAL A 107 4.16 -4.83 3.47
C VAL A 107 5.04 -5.60 4.45
N ASP A 108 6.22 -5.07 4.77
CA ASP A 108 7.19 -5.73 5.65
C ASP A 108 7.41 -7.22 5.31
N GLU A 109 7.69 -7.51 4.03
CA GLU A 109 7.81 -8.89 3.53
C GLU A 109 8.90 -9.71 4.26
N ASP A 110 9.96 -9.03 4.71
CA ASP A 110 11.04 -9.63 5.49
C ASP A 110 10.66 -9.87 6.97
N ASN A 111 9.46 -9.42 7.38
CA ASN A 111 8.91 -9.54 8.73
C ASN A 111 9.85 -8.96 9.80
N GLN A 112 10.34 -7.74 9.58
CA GLN A 112 11.27 -7.04 10.48
C GLN A 112 10.54 -6.29 11.59
N ILE A 113 9.26 -5.97 11.41
CA ILE A 113 8.39 -5.27 12.33
C ILE A 113 7.51 -6.32 13.01
N PRO A 114 7.63 -6.55 14.33
CA PRO A 114 6.74 -7.50 15.00
C PRO A 114 5.30 -6.98 15.03
N GLU A 115 4.35 -7.74 14.48
CA GLU A 115 2.96 -7.30 14.33
C GLU A 115 1.98 -8.15 15.16
N LEU A 116 0.73 -7.69 15.26
CA LEU A 116 -0.34 -8.51 15.85
C LEU A 116 -0.72 -9.67 14.93
N TYR A 117 -0.73 -9.46 13.60
CA TYR A 117 -1.17 -10.49 12.66
C TYR A 117 -0.53 -10.38 11.27
N GLU A 118 0.65 -10.98 11.07
CA GLU A 118 1.42 -10.93 9.80
C GLU A 118 0.69 -11.30 8.48
N ARG A 119 -0.49 -11.93 8.52
CA ARG A 119 -1.16 -12.43 7.29
C ARG A 119 -1.95 -11.36 6.55
N ASN A 120 -2.22 -10.21 7.15
CA ASN A 120 -2.88 -9.06 6.49
C ASN A 120 -1.90 -8.15 5.73
N ASN A 121 -0.59 -8.44 5.80
CA ASN A 121 0.47 -7.68 5.17
C ASN A 121 0.61 -7.90 3.66
N THR A 122 0.02 -8.97 3.13
CA THR A 122 0.13 -9.31 1.71
C THR A 122 -1.23 -9.52 1.08
N THR A 123 -1.44 -8.90 -0.07
CA THR A 123 -2.67 -9.11 -0.85
C THR A 123 -2.40 -9.00 -2.34
N THR A 124 -3.31 -9.55 -3.14
CA THR A 124 -3.19 -9.62 -4.59
C THR A 124 -4.47 -9.13 -5.24
N ARG A 125 -4.34 -8.27 -6.26
CA ARG A 125 -5.44 -7.83 -7.11
C ARG A 125 -5.17 -8.13 -8.58
N ARG A 126 -6.17 -8.67 -9.25
CA ARG A 126 -6.16 -8.87 -10.70
C ARG A 126 -6.63 -7.60 -11.41
N PHE A 127 -5.94 -7.27 -12.48
CA PHE A 127 -6.28 -6.20 -13.40
C PHE A 127 -6.44 -6.75 -14.81
N HIS A 128 -7.41 -6.17 -15.52
CA HIS A 128 -7.55 -6.31 -16.96
C HIS A 128 -7.32 -4.94 -17.58
N PHE A 129 -6.38 -4.85 -18.51
CA PHE A 129 -5.96 -3.65 -19.17
C PHE A 129 -6.31 -3.70 -20.65
N ASP A 130 -6.94 -2.63 -21.14
CA ASP A 130 -7.04 -2.40 -22.57
C ASP A 130 -5.67 -1.90 -23.08
N MET A 131 -4.96 -2.79 -23.76
CA MET A 131 -3.63 -2.50 -24.31
C MET A 131 -3.68 -1.45 -25.43
N ALA A 132 -4.81 -1.28 -26.12
CA ALA A 132 -4.95 -0.22 -27.10
C ALA A 132 -5.01 1.15 -26.41
N GLU A 133 -5.82 1.28 -25.36
CA GLU A 133 -5.93 2.50 -24.55
C GLU A 133 -4.60 2.91 -23.93
N LEU A 134 -3.88 1.96 -23.33
CA LEU A 134 -2.57 2.21 -22.72
C LEU A 134 -1.50 2.68 -23.71
N ASN A 135 -1.54 2.15 -24.94
CA ASN A 135 -0.59 2.48 -25.99
C ASN A 135 -0.98 3.73 -26.78
N MET A 136 -2.15 4.32 -26.55
CA MET A 136 -2.48 5.59 -27.16
C MET A 136 -1.49 6.67 -26.67
N PRO A 137 -0.86 7.42 -27.57
CA PRO A 137 -0.10 8.59 -27.16
C PRO A 137 -1.07 9.52 -26.42
N ARG A 138 -0.63 10.06 -25.27
CA ARG A 138 -1.43 11.03 -24.50
C ARG A 138 -1.94 12.07 -25.49
N ARG A 139 -3.25 12.06 -25.77
CA ARG A 139 -3.84 13.16 -26.54
C ARG A 139 -3.65 14.37 -25.66
N ALA A 140 -2.91 15.36 -26.15
CA ALA A 140 -2.96 16.69 -25.60
C ALA A 140 -4.36 17.25 -25.92
N THR A 141 -5.38 16.80 -25.20
CA THR A 141 -6.63 17.51 -25.11
C THR A 141 -6.34 18.74 -24.27
N GLY A 142 -5.94 19.80 -24.97
CA GLY A 142 -6.12 21.15 -24.47
C GLY A 142 -7.61 21.39 -24.34
N GLU A 143 -8.15 21.17 -23.14
CA GLU A 143 -9.35 21.83 -22.67
C GLU A 143 -9.07 22.44 -21.30
N ILE A 144 -9.26 23.75 -21.26
CA ILE A 144 -9.18 24.63 -20.11
C ILE A 144 -10.36 24.31 -19.18
N GLY A 145 -10.12 24.15 -17.88
CA GLY A 145 -11.22 24.08 -16.92
C GLY A 145 -10.82 23.76 -15.48
N GLY A 146 -10.48 24.79 -14.71
CA GLY A 146 -10.62 24.79 -13.25
C GLY A 146 -9.33 25.06 -12.48
N ASP A 147 -9.13 26.32 -12.11
CA ASP A 147 -8.37 26.66 -10.90
C ASP A 147 -8.84 25.77 -9.74
N VAL A 148 -7.96 24.89 -9.25
CA VAL A 148 -8.09 24.33 -7.90
C VAL A 148 -7.05 25.01 -7.04
N SER A 149 -7.46 26.16 -6.49
CA SER A 149 -6.80 26.79 -5.36
C SER A 149 -6.79 25.82 -4.17
N VAL A 150 -5.60 25.40 -3.74
CA VAL A 150 -5.42 24.65 -2.49
C VAL A 150 -5.54 25.64 -1.32
N GLU A 151 -6.71 25.70 -0.70
CA GLU A 151 -6.89 26.41 0.57
C GLU A 151 -6.33 25.54 1.70
N ILE A 152 -5.08 25.79 2.11
CA ILE A 152 -4.50 25.19 3.32
C ILE A 152 -5.12 25.91 4.53
N ARG A 153 -6.22 25.36 5.08
CA ARG A 153 -6.70 25.76 6.40
C ARG A 153 -5.77 25.20 7.46
N ARG A 154 -4.79 26.00 7.87
CA ARG A 154 -4.07 25.79 9.14
C ARG A 154 -5.05 26.00 10.29
N GLY A 155 -5.58 24.91 10.83
CA GLY A 155 -6.22 24.89 12.14
C GLY A 155 -5.17 25.18 13.21
N ARG A 156 -5.40 26.24 13.98
CA ARG A 156 -4.58 26.69 15.09
C ARG A 156 -5.19 26.14 16.38
N LEU A 157 -4.41 25.40 17.17
CA LEU A 157 -4.45 25.42 18.63
C LEU A 157 -3.01 25.39 19.12
#